data_AF-A0A8W8NQ18-F1
#
_entry.id   AF-A0A8W8NQ18-F1
#
_cell.length_a   1.000
_cell.length_b   1.000
_cell.length_c   1.000
_cell.angle_alpha   90.00
_cell.angle_beta   90.00
_cell.angle_gamma   90.00
#
_symmetry.space_group_name_H-M   'P 1'
#
loop_
_entity.id
_entity.type
_entity.pdbx_description
1 polymer ?
#
loop_
_entity_poly.entity_id
_entity_poly.type
_entity_poly.pdbx_seq_one_letter_code
_entity_poly.pdbx_strand_id
1 'polypeptide(L)' 'EIWLEDGEDLPQTKIVTGARINIDYAEEWAQKPLRFYILGNKSVSKRDKAAEDSLSRV' A
#
# COMPACT_ATOMS: atom_id res chain seq x y z
N GLU A 1 -8.69 -23.70 -13.41
CA GLU A 1 -8.91 -22.36 -14.01
C GLU A 1 -8.70 -21.31 -12.93
N ILE A 2 -8.24 -20.10 -13.27
CA ILE A 2 -8.01 -18.98 -12.32
C ILE A 2 -8.73 -17.76 -12.90
N TRP A 3 -9.56 -17.10 -12.10
CA TRP A 3 -10.29 -15.88 -12.48
C TRP A 3 -10.28 -14.86 -11.33
N LEU A 4 -10.68 -13.62 -11.63
CA LEU A 4 -10.87 -12.54 -10.67
C LEU A 4 -12.35 -12.14 -10.70
N GLU A 5 -12.91 -11.82 -9.54
CA GLU A 5 -14.28 -11.34 -9.39
C GLU A 5 -14.25 -9.90 -8.88
N ASP A 6 -15.34 -9.17 -9.10
CA ASP A 6 -15.48 -7.80 -8.60
C ASP A 6 -15.44 -7.79 -7.06
N GLY A 7 -14.55 -6.95 -6.54
CA GLY A 7 -14.42 -6.71 -5.10
C GLY A 7 -15.23 -5.51 -4.63
N GLU A 8 -15.09 -5.18 -3.36
CA GLU A 8 -15.64 -3.95 -2.80
C GLU A 8 -14.87 -2.72 -3.28
N ASP A 9 -15.58 -1.66 -3.65
CA ASP A 9 -15.00 -0.34 -3.86
C ASP A 9 -14.58 0.28 -2.52
N LEU A 10 -13.30 0.60 -2.39
CA LEU A 10 -12.75 1.21 -1.18
C LEU A 10 -12.44 2.70 -1.40
N PRO A 11 -12.79 3.57 -0.44
CA PRO A 11 -12.42 4.97 -0.53
C PRO A 11 -10.90 5.13 -0.41
N GLN A 12 -10.36 6.19 -1.03
CA GLN A 12 -8.93 6.51 -0.99
C GLN A 12 -8.41 6.66 0.45
N THR A 13 -9.24 7.10 1.39
CA THR A 13 -8.91 7.20 2.83
C THR A 13 -8.61 5.85 3.50
N LYS A 14 -8.90 4.72 2.84
CA LYS A 14 -8.55 3.37 3.30
C LYS A 14 -7.35 2.77 2.57
N ILE A 15 -6.78 3.47 1.58
CA ILE A 15 -5.67 2.96 0.76
C ILE A 15 -4.37 3.61 1.18
N VAL A 16 -3.51 2.83 1.84
CA VAL A 16 -2.16 3.26 2.18
C VAL A 16 -1.30 3.22 0.93
N THR A 17 -0.59 4.33 0.69
CA THR A 17 0.26 4.54 -0.49
C THR A 17 1.68 4.80 -0.01
N GLY A 18 2.64 3.96 -0.43
CA GLY A 18 4.01 4.02 0.08
C GLY A 18 5.06 3.40 -0.85
N ALA A 19 6.31 3.42 -0.41
CA ALA A 19 7.45 2.89 -1.17
C ALA A 19 7.30 1.38 -1.43
N ARG A 20 7.91 0.85 -2.50
CA ARG A 20 7.89 -0.60 -2.76
C ARG A 20 8.90 -1.32 -1.87
N ILE A 21 8.71 -2.63 -1.69
CA ILE A 21 9.52 -3.44 -0.77
C ILE A 21 10.74 -4.00 -1.53
N ASN A 22 11.93 -3.90 -0.93
CA ASN A 22 13.17 -4.51 -1.40
C ASN A 22 13.61 -4.08 -2.82
N ILE A 23 13.50 -2.79 -3.13
CA ILE A 23 13.91 -2.21 -4.42
C ILE A 23 14.93 -1.07 -4.25
N ASP A 24 15.77 -1.14 -3.23
CA ASP A 24 16.74 -0.06 -2.90
C ASP A 24 17.74 0.20 -4.04
N TYR A 25 17.92 -0.78 -4.94
CA TYR A 25 18.72 -0.65 -6.16
C TYR A 25 18.11 0.29 -7.21
N ALA A 26 16.86 0.69 -7.07
CA ALA A 26 16.12 1.45 -8.08
C ALA A 26 16.31 2.98 -7.96
N GLU A 27 17.33 3.44 -7.22
CA GLU A 27 17.66 4.85 -7.04
C GLU A 27 16.44 5.69 -6.63
N GLU A 28 16.11 6.76 -7.37
CA GLU A 28 14.94 7.61 -7.10
C GLU A 28 13.61 6.85 -7.09
N TRP A 29 13.53 5.70 -7.77
CA TRP A 29 12.32 4.87 -7.84
C TRP A 29 12.10 4.03 -6.59
N ALA A 30 13.10 3.90 -5.72
CA ALA A 30 12.97 3.25 -4.42
C ALA A 30 11.99 4.02 -3.52
N GLN A 31 12.00 5.35 -3.61
CA GLN A 31 11.19 6.23 -2.75
C GLN A 31 9.82 6.59 -3.34
N LYS A 32 9.54 6.23 -4.60
CA LYS A 32 8.24 6.56 -5.20
C LYS A 32 7.11 5.76 -4.54
N PRO A 33 5.94 6.38 -4.28
CA PRO A 33 4.85 5.76 -3.55
C PRO A 33 3.99 4.88 -4.48
N LEU A 34 4.57 3.75 -4.90
CA LEU A 34 4.01 2.86 -5.92
C LEU A 34 3.57 1.50 -5.34
N ARG A 35 3.34 1.43 -4.03
CA ARG A 35 2.76 0.26 -3.35
C ARG A 35 1.47 0.69 -2.67
N PHE A 36 0.40 -0.07 -2.93
CA PHE A 36 -0.95 0.17 -2.41
C PHE A 36 -1.40 -1.01 -1.57
N TYR A 37 -2.02 -0.74 -0.43
CA TYR A 37 -2.66 -1.76 0.39
C TYR A 37 -3.75 -1.16 1.29
N ILE A 38 -4.64 -2.04 1.79
CA ILE A 38 -5.75 -1.64 2.66
C ILE A 38 -5.22 -1.34 4.09
N LEU A 39 -5.53 -0.16 4.61
CA LEU A 39 -5.16 0.27 5.97
C LEU A 39 -5.63 -0.75 7.02
N GLY A 40 -4.71 -1.21 7.88
CA GLY A 40 -5.02 -2.12 8.99
C GLY A 40 -5.32 -3.58 8.58
N ASN A 41 -5.22 -3.93 7.30
CA ASN A 41 -5.47 -5.30 6.84
C ASN A 41 -4.36 -6.26 7.36
N LYS A 42 -4.77 -7.30 8.08
CA LYS A 42 -3.87 -8.28 8.73
C LYS A 42 -3.10 -9.15 7.74
N SER A 43 -3.56 -9.24 6.49
CA SER A 43 -2.95 -10.06 5.44
C SER A 43 -1.80 -9.36 4.71
N VAL A 44 -1.50 -8.10 5.05
CA VAL A 44 -0.42 -7.33 4.41
C VAL A 44 0.93 -7.83 4.91
N SER A 45 1.80 -8.23 3.99
CA SER A 45 3.12 -8.82 4.29
C SER A 45 4.06 -7.86 5.03
N LYS A 46 4.14 -6.59 4.61
CA LYS A 46 4.94 -5.54 5.26
C LYS A 46 4.13 -4.25 5.33
N ARG A 47 3.86 -3.80 6.55
CA ARG A 47 3.22 -2.52 6.83
C ARG A 47 4.22 -1.37 6.78
N ASP A 48 3.77 -0.24 6.26
CA ASP A 48 4.49 1.04 6.26
C ASP A 48 3.83 1.95 7.30
N LYS A 49 4.35 1.90 8.53
CA LYS A 49 3.76 2.61 9.68
C LYS A 49 3.72 4.13 9.46
N ALA A 50 4.72 4.70 8.77
CA ALA A 50 4.76 6.14 8.52
C ALA A 50 3.66 6.56 7.53
N ALA A 51 3.44 5.76 6.48
CA ALA A 51 2.36 6.00 5.52
C ALA A 51 0.97 5.80 6.16
N GLU A 52 0.81 4.77 7.01
CA GLU A 52 -0.43 4.54 7.77
C GLU A 52 -0.73 5.69 8.74
N ASP A 53 0.26 6.14 9.50
CA ASP A 53 0.11 7.24 10.45
C ASP A 53 -0.28 8.54 9.70
N SER A 54 0.36 8.80 8.56
CA SER A 54 0.06 9.96 7.72
C SER A 54 -1.39 9.94 7.21
N LEU A 55 -1.91 8.77 6.86
CA LEU A 55 -3.29 8.60 6.41
C LEU A 55 -4.31 8.72 7.56
N SER A 56 -3.97 8.25 8.76
CA SER A 56 -4.85 8.30 9.94
C SER A 56 -5.02 9.69 10.57
N ARG A 57 -4.15 10.65 10.20
CA ARG A 57 -4.15 12.02 10.70
C ARG A 57 -4.93 12.99 9.80
N VAL A 58 -5.44 12.51 8.67
CA VAL A 58 -6.30 13.24 7.73
C VAL A 58 -7.75 12.90 8.02
#